data_AF-I0X965-F1
#
_entry.id   AF-I0X965-F1
#
_cell.length_a   1.000
_cell.length_b   1.000
_cell.length_c   1.000
_cell.angle_alpha   90.00
_cell.angle_beta   90.00
_cell.angle_gamma   90.00
#
_symmetry.space_group_name_H-M   'P 1'
#
loop_
_entity.id
_entity.type
_entity.pdbx_description
1 polymer ?
#
loop_
_entity_poly.entity_id
_entity_poly.type
_entity_poly.pdbx_seq_one_letter_code
_entity_poly.pdbx_strand_id
1 'polypeptide(L)'
;MPLHSKGLSKGRACWYGVLSGIVEPLAGFITVLLSSLISPVLPYFLSFAAGAMIFVVIEELVPEMAEGEHSNWGTIMFMLGFTLMMILDVALG
;
A
#
# COMPACT_ATOMS: atom_id res chain seq x y z
N MET A 1 -10.20 10.59 -3.41
CA MET A 1 -9.11 10.80 -4.39
C MET A 1 -8.51 12.18 -4.18
N PRO A 2 -7.39 12.29 -3.45
CA PRO A 2 -6.78 13.56 -3.06
C PRO A 2 -6.41 14.48 -4.24
N LEU A 3 -6.19 13.91 -5.43
CA LEU A 3 -5.93 14.66 -6.67
C LEU A 3 -7.19 15.28 -7.28
N HIS A 4 -8.36 14.65 -7.12
CA HIS A 4 -9.63 15.21 -7.60
C HIS A 4 -10.13 16.33 -6.67
N SER A 5 -9.94 16.18 -5.36
CA SER A 5 -10.24 17.24 -4.37
C SER A 5 -9.31 18.46 -4.49
N LYS A 6 -8.16 18.33 -5.19
CA LYS A 6 -7.28 19.44 -5.59
C LYS A 6 -7.61 20.07 -6.95
N GLY A 7 -8.74 19.70 -7.58
CA GLY A 7 -9.26 20.37 -8.79
C GLY A 7 -8.94 19.72 -10.13
N LEU A 8 -8.34 18.52 -10.16
CA LEU A 8 -8.08 17.79 -11.40
C LEU A 8 -9.31 16.99 -11.85
N SER A 9 -9.55 16.92 -13.17
CA SER A 9 -10.66 16.13 -13.72
C SER A 9 -10.47 14.64 -13.42
N LYS A 10 -11.58 13.91 -13.19
CA LYS A 10 -11.59 12.47 -12.85
C LYS A 10 -10.68 11.63 -13.76
N GLY A 11 -10.66 11.94 -15.05
CA GLY A 11 -9.82 11.24 -16.03
C GLY A 11 -8.32 11.46 -15.86
N ARG A 12 -7.89 12.68 -15.49
CA ARG A 12 -6.46 12.97 -15.23
C ARG A 12 -6.00 12.39 -13.89
N ALA A 13 -6.83 12.49 -12.85
CA ALA A 13 -6.52 11.90 -11.55
C ALA A 13 -6.34 10.38 -11.64
N CYS A 14 -7.16 9.70 -12.45
CA CYS A 14 -6.99 8.28 -12.75
C CYS A 14 -5.69 7.99 -13.52
N TRP A 15 -5.41 8.77 -14.57
CA TRP A 15 -4.16 8.63 -15.35
C TRP A 15 -2.90 8.79 -14.50
N TYR A 16 -2.87 9.74 -13.58
CA TYR A 16 -1.75 9.92 -12.66
C TYR A 16 -1.60 8.76 -11.67
N GLY A 17 -2.71 8.19 -11.18
CA GLY A 17 -2.67 7.00 -10.32
C GLY A 17 -2.15 5.75 -11.05
N VAL A 18 -2.53 5.58 -12.32
CA VAL A 18 -1.99 4.48 -13.16
C VAL A 18 -0.50 4.69 -13.43
N LEU A 19 -0.09 5.92 -13.73
CA LEU A 19 1.33 6.26 -13.93
C LEU A 19 2.18 5.98 -12.69
N SER A 20 1.70 6.26 -11.48
CA SER A 20 2.43 5.89 -10.26
C SER A 20 2.45 4.38 -10.04
N GLY A 21 1.35 3.68 -10.36
CA GLY A 21 1.27 2.22 -10.21
C GLY A 21 2.15 1.43 -11.18
N ILE A 22 2.52 1.99 -12.34
CA ILE A 22 3.42 1.34 -13.32
C ILE A 22 4.81 1.04 -12.74
N VAL A 23 5.23 1.74 -11.68
CA VAL A 23 6.52 1.48 -11.03
C VAL A 23 6.60 0.07 -10.43
N GLU A 24 5.48 -0.47 -9.95
CA GLU A 24 5.42 -1.79 -9.31
C GLU A 24 5.70 -2.96 -10.27
N PRO A 25 5.01 -3.10 -11.42
CA PRO A 25 5.31 -4.17 -12.37
C PRO A 25 6.70 -4.04 -12.99
N LEU A 26 7.21 -2.82 -13.19
CA LEU A 26 8.58 -2.61 -13.66
C LEU A 26 9.61 -3.12 -12.66
N ALA A 27 9.48 -2.73 -11.39
CA ALA A 27 10.37 -3.18 -10.32
C ALA A 27 10.25 -4.69 -10.09
N GLY A 28 9.02 -5.23 -10.10
CA GLY A 28 8.74 -6.66 -9.97
C GLY A 28 9.39 -7.48 -11.09
N PHE A 29 9.28 -7.02 -12.35
CA PHE A 29 9.88 -7.68 -13.50
C PHE A 29 11.42 -7.74 -13.40
N ILE A 30 12.06 -6.62 -13.03
CA ILE A 30 13.51 -6.57 -12.80
C ILE A 30 13.92 -7.50 -11.66
N THR A 31 13.14 -7.53 -10.57
CA THR A 31 13.41 -8.39 -9.41
C THR A 31 13.31 -9.88 -9.77
N VAL A 32 12.35 -10.27 -10.61
CA VAL A 32 12.22 -11.65 -11.10
C VAL A 32 13.41 -12.04 -11.98
N LEU A 33 13.84 -11.16 -12.89
CA LEU A 33 15.01 -11.40 -13.76
C LEU A 33 16.32 -11.59 -12.96
N LEU A 34 16.48 -10.86 -11.86
CA LEU A 34 17.67 -10.88 -11.01
C LEU A 34 17.51 -11.74 -9.75
N SER A 35 16.41 -12.49 -9.62
CA SER A 35 16.03 -13.22 -8.41
C SER A 35 17.10 -14.20 -7.93
N SER A 36 17.80 -14.87 -8.85
CA SER A 36 18.88 -15.82 -8.55
C SER A 36 20.09 -15.18 -7.87
N LEU A 37 20.36 -13.89 -8.12
CA LEU A 37 21.46 -13.15 -7.52
C LEU A 37 21.05 -12.45 -6.21
N ILE A 38 19.78 -12.01 -6.12
CA ILE A 38 19.26 -11.19 -5.02
C ILE A 38 18.69 -12.05 -3.87
N SER A 39 18.46 -13.35 -4.08
CA SER A 39 17.93 -14.29 -3.07
C SER A 39 18.47 -14.12 -1.63
N PRO A 40 19.79 -14.00 -1.38
CA PRO A 40 20.29 -13.79 -0.02
C PRO A 40 20.05 -12.38 0.54
N VAL A 41 19.83 -11.39 -0.32
CA VAL A 41 19.59 -9.99 0.06
C VAL A 41 18.09 -9.68 0.19
N LEU A 42 17.23 -10.48 -0.45
CA LEU A 42 15.76 -10.37 -0.37
C LEU A 42 15.22 -10.19 1.06
N PRO A 43 15.62 -10.97 2.09
CA PRO A 43 15.06 -10.79 3.44
C PRO A 43 15.34 -9.40 4.03
N TYR A 44 16.48 -8.78 3.69
CA TYR A 44 16.79 -7.42 4.14
C TYR A 44 15.92 -6.38 3.43
N PHE A 45 15.70 -6.54 2.12
CA PHE A 45 14.79 -5.67 1.37
C PHE A 45 13.34 -5.81 1.81
N LEU A 46 12.86 -7.04 2.05
CA LEU A 46 11.52 -7.30 2.57
C LEU A 46 11.34 -6.71 3.97
N SER A 47 12.35 -6.85 4.84
CA SER A 47 12.32 -6.23 6.18
C SER A 47 12.27 -4.70 6.10
N PHE A 48 13.04 -4.10 5.18
CA PHE A 48 13.01 -2.66 4.94
C PHE A 48 11.65 -2.19 4.41
N ALA A 49 11.08 -2.91 3.43
CA ALA A 49 9.76 -2.61 2.89
C ALA A 49 8.66 -2.72 3.96
N ALA A 50 8.70 -3.76 4.80
CA ALA A 50 7.78 -3.91 5.92
C ALA A 50 7.89 -2.73 6.91
N GLY A 51 9.10 -2.30 7.25
CA GLY A 51 9.33 -1.13 8.11
C GLY A 51 8.76 0.17 7.52
N ALA A 52 8.99 0.42 6.23
CA ALA A 52 8.46 1.60 5.53
C ALA A 52 6.92 1.62 5.54
N MET A 53 6.28 0.46 5.30
CA MET A 53 4.82 0.36 5.33
C MET A 53 4.25 0.58 6.73
N ILE A 54 4.90 0.06 7.78
CA ILE A 54 4.47 0.31 9.17
C ILE A 54 4.57 1.80 9.51
N PHE A 55 5.66 2.47 9.11
CA PHE A 55 5.83 3.91 9.34
C PHE A 55 4.70 4.73 8.69
N VAL A 56 4.40 4.49 7.41
CA VAL A 56 3.32 5.19 6.69
C VAL A 56 1.95 4.93 7.34
N VAL A 57 1.69 3.70 7.79
CA VAL A 57 0.44 3.38 8.49
C VAL A 57 0.29 4.18 9.78
N ILE A 58 1.34 4.25 10.59
CA ILE A 58 1.29 4.91 11.91
C ILE A 58 1.26 6.43 11.80
N GLU A 59 2.08 7.01 10.91
CA GLU A 59 2.20 8.48 10.81
C GLU A 59 1.15 9.12 9.90
N GLU A 60 0.68 8.43 8.87
CA GLU A 60 -0.26 9.02 7.91
C GLU A 60 -1.67 8.42 8.07
N LEU A 61 -1.80 7.09 7.94
CA LEU A 61 -3.12 6.45 7.85
C LEU A 61 -3.91 6.46 9.17
N VAL A 62 -3.26 6.15 10.31
CA VAL A 62 -3.94 6.14 11.62
C VAL A 62 -4.44 7.54 12.00
N PRO A 63 -3.65 8.63 11.86
CA PRO A 63 -4.13 9.98 12.08
C PRO A 63 -5.24 10.39 11.12
N GLU A 64 -5.13 10.07 9.82
CA GLU A 64 -6.15 10.40 8.82
C GLU A 64 -7.50 9.74 9.13
N MET A 65 -7.51 8.52 9.68
CA MET A 65 -8.74 7.84 10.13
C MET A 65 -9.32 8.44 11.43
N ALA A 66 -8.49 9.07 12.25
CA ALA A 66 -8.91 9.71 13.50
C ALA A 66 -9.38 11.16 13.28
N GLU A 67 -8.88 11.84 12.25
CA GLU A 67 -9.28 13.20 11.85
C GLU A 67 -10.57 13.18 11.01
N GLY A 68 -11.73 13.22 11.68
CA GLY A 68 -13.03 13.40 11.02
C GLY A 68 -14.23 13.21 11.94
N GLU A 69 -15.38 13.79 11.59
CA GLU A 69 -16.64 13.47 12.27
C GLU A 69 -17.01 12.02 11.93
N HIS A 70 -17.10 11.15 12.94
CA HIS A 70 -17.37 9.69 12.88
C HIS A 70 -16.15 8.76 12.72
N SER A 71 -15.09 8.99 13.51
CA SER A 71 -13.90 8.12 13.66
C SER A 71 -14.19 6.60 13.76
N ASN A 72 -15.31 6.19 14.37
CA ASN A 72 -15.64 4.77 14.54
C ASN A 72 -15.76 3.98 13.22
N TRP A 73 -16.25 4.59 12.13
CA TRP A 73 -16.44 3.86 10.87
C TRP A 73 -15.10 3.52 10.21
N GLY A 74 -14.13 4.44 10.25
CA GLY A 74 -12.78 4.22 9.73
C GLY A 74 -12.09 3.04 10.43
N THR A 75 -12.16 2.99 11.76
CA THR A 75 -11.59 1.91 12.56
C THR A 75 -12.24 0.55 12.28
N ILE A 76 -13.57 0.49 12.11
CA ILE A 76 -14.27 -0.76 11.78
C ILE A 76 -13.86 -1.28 10.40
N MET A 77 -13.79 -0.40 9.39
CA MET A 77 -13.33 -0.78 8.04
C MET A 77 -11.87 -1.24 8.04
N PHE A 78 -11.00 -0.60 8.84
CA PHE A 78 -9.62 -1.02 9.03
C PHE A 78 -9.53 -2.41 9.64
N MET A 79 -10.25 -2.67 10.74
CA MET A 79 -10.29 -3.99 11.38
C MET A 79 -10.80 -5.08 10.44
N LEU A 80 -11.80 -4.77 9.62
CA LEU A 80 -12.35 -5.70 8.63
C LEU A 80 -11.33 -5.99 7.52
N GLY A 81 -10.66 -4.95 6.99
CA GLY A 81 -9.59 -5.10 6.01
C GLY A 81 -8.40 -5.90 6.52
N PHE A 82 -7.96 -5.62 7.75
CA PHE A 82 -6.89 -6.37 8.42
C PHE A 82 -7.28 -7.84 8.60
N THR A 83 -8.50 -8.10 9.08
CA THR A 83 -9.02 -9.47 9.25
C THR A 83 -9.08 -10.21 7.92
N LEU A 84 -9.57 -9.55 6.87
CA LEU A 84 -9.64 -10.14 5.52
C LEU A 84 -8.24 -10.46 4.99
N MET A 85 -7.26 -9.57 5.18
CA MET A 85 -5.87 -9.83 4.80
C MET A 85 -5.29 -11.03 5.57
N MET A 86 -5.50 -11.11 6.89
CA MET A 86 -5.06 -12.24 7.70
C MET A 86 -5.71 -13.56 7.26
N ILE A 87 -6.99 -13.54 6.86
CA ILE A 87 -7.65 -14.71 6.30
C ILE A 87 -7.00 -15.11 4.97
N LEU A 88 -6.72 -14.15 4.09
CA LEU A 88 -6.06 -14.41 2.81
C LEU A 88 -4.65 -14.97 2.99
N ASP A 89 -3.85 -14.43 3.92
CA ASP A 89 -2.50 -14.90 4.24
C ASP A 89 -2.54 -16.37 4.73
N VAL A 90 -3.42 -16.69 5.69
CA VAL A 90 -3.56 -18.06 6.21
C VAL A 90 -4.13 -19.02 5.16
N ALA A 91 -5.05 -18.56 4.31
CA ALA A 91 -5.71 -19.41 3.32
C ALA A 91 -4.85 -19.65 2.07
N LEU A 92 -4.05 -18.67 1.63
CA LEU A 92 -3.23 -18.75 0.43
C LEU A 92 -1.79 -19.19 0.71
N GLY A 93 -1.27 -18.97 1.93
CA GLY A 93 0.04 -19.43 2.37
C GLY A 93 1.20 -18.81 1.61
#